data_AF-A0A520TUL2-F1
#
_entry.id   AF-A0A520TUL2-F1
#
_cell.length_a   1.000
_cell.length_b   1.000
_cell.length_c   1.000
_cell.angle_alpha   90.00
_cell.angle_beta   90.00
_cell.angle_gamma   90.00
#
_symmetry.space_group_name_H-M   'P 1'
#
loop_
_entity.id
_entity.type
_entity.pdbx_description
1 polymer ?
#
loop_
_entity_poly.entity_id
_entity_poly.type
_entity_poly.pdbx_seq_one_letter_code
_entity_poly.pdbx_strand_id
1 'polypeptide(L)' 'QPRLDKAFTGMQTLSNGKLIPTPGGLLIQTSNKNIGAIGISGDRSDEDEICAVTAIEACGLIPGHKAI' A
#
# COMPACT_ATOMS: atom_id res chain seq x y z
N GLN A 1 3.66 -3.01 -10.39
CA GLN A 1 4.68 -2.00 -10.72
C GLN A 1 5.93 -2.69 -11.27
N PRO A 2 6.12 -2.76 -12.61
CA PRO A 2 7.21 -3.50 -13.26
C PRO A 2 8.63 -3.01 -12.93
N ARG A 3 8.76 -1.76 -12.44
CA ARG A 3 10.05 -1.15 -12.11
C ARG A 3 10.65 -1.69 -10.80
N LEU A 4 9.90 -2.46 -10.02
CA LEU A 4 10.28 -2.87 -8.67
C LEU A 4 10.45 -4.39 -8.52
N ASP A 5 10.31 -5.16 -9.60
CA ASP A 5 10.26 -6.63 -9.59
C ASP A 5 11.46 -7.26 -8.85
N LYS A 6 12.68 -6.76 -9.10
CA LYS A 6 13.89 -7.25 -8.41
C LYS A 6 13.92 -6.88 -6.92
N ALA A 7 13.43 -5.70 -6.56
CA ALA A 7 13.34 -5.28 -5.17
C ALA A 7 12.30 -6.11 -4.42
N PHE A 8 11.18 -6.44 -5.07
CA PHE A 8 10.15 -7.31 -4.50
C PHE A 8 10.68 -8.71 -4.19
N THR A 9 11.39 -9.36 -5.12
CA THR A 9 11.99 -10.68 -4.86
C THR A 9 12.97 -10.63 -3.68
N GLY A 10 13.80 -9.58 -3.59
CA GLY A 10 14.71 -9.39 -2.47
C GLY A 10 13.96 -9.24 -1.13
N MET A 11 12.93 -8.40 -1.09
CA MET A 11 12.13 -8.20 0.12
C MET A 11 11.31 -9.43 0.52
N GLN A 12 10.78 -10.21 -0.44
CA GLN A 12 10.12 -11.49 -0.15
C GLN A 12 11.08 -12.47 0.50
N THR A 13 12.31 -12.55 -0.02
CA THR A 13 13.36 -13.42 0.55
C THR A 13 13.71 -12.99 1.97
N LEU A 14 13.94 -11.68 2.18
CA LEU A 14 14.22 -11.11 3.50
C LEU A 14 13.06 -11.31 4.49
N SER A 15 11.82 -11.33 3.99
CA SER A 15 10.62 -11.50 4.82
C SER A 15 10.28 -12.98 5.05
N ASN A 16 11.12 -13.93 4.64
CA ASN A 16 10.83 -15.36 4.67
C ASN A 16 9.48 -15.71 4.01
N GLY A 17 9.16 -15.07 2.88
CA GLY A 17 7.92 -15.29 2.16
C GLY A 17 6.67 -14.63 2.77
N LYS A 18 6.81 -13.86 3.87
CA LYS A 18 5.68 -13.17 4.53
C LYS A 18 5.27 -11.85 3.86
N LEU A 19 5.79 -11.58 2.66
CA LEU A 19 5.47 -10.39 1.88
C LEU A 19 4.63 -10.79 0.66
N ILE A 20 3.36 -10.39 0.66
CA ILE A 20 2.41 -10.64 -0.42
C ILE A 20 2.19 -9.33 -1.18
N PRO A 21 2.49 -9.25 -2.49
CA PRO A 21 2.21 -8.07 -3.31
C PRO A 21 0.75 -8.11 -3.77
N THR A 22 -0.17 -7.60 -2.96
CA THR A 22 -1.60 -7.44 -3.31
C THR A 22 -2.06 -6.00 -3.06
N PRO A 23 -3.06 -5.51 -3.81
CA PRO A 23 -3.79 -4.30 -3.46
C PRO A 23 -4.35 -4.38 -2.03
N GLY A 24 -4.43 -3.24 -1.33
CA GLY A 24 -4.85 -3.15 0.08
C GLY A 24 -3.79 -2.56 1.04
N GLY A 25 -2.53 -2.42 0.60
CA GLY A 25 -1.47 -1.71 1.33
C GLY A 25 -1.12 -0.36 0.69
N LEU A 26 -1.28 0.74 1.43
CA LEU A 26 -1.00 2.10 0.93
C LEU A 26 0.00 2.85 1.79
N LEU A 27 0.89 3.61 1.13
CA LEU A 27 1.72 4.61 1.80
C LEU A 27 0.88 5.83 2.16
N ILE A 28 1.16 6.42 3.31
CA ILE A 28 0.56 7.66 3.78
C ILE A 28 1.57 8.79 3.61
N GLN A 29 1.14 9.88 2.98
CA GLN A 29 1.99 10.99 2.63
C GLN A 29 1.49 12.32 3.23
N THR A 30 2.46 13.18 3.52
CA THR A 30 2.23 14.61 3.77
C THR A 30 3.46 15.38 3.29
N SER A 31 3.26 16.59 2.76
CA SER A 31 4.37 17.45 2.31
C SER A 31 5.36 16.72 1.39
N ASN A 32 4.85 15.90 0.47
CA ASN A 32 5.63 15.05 -0.44
C ASN A 32 6.59 14.05 0.22
N LYS A 33 6.34 13.68 1.48
CA LYS A 33 7.12 12.69 2.22
C LYS A 33 6.23 11.53 2.65
N ASN A 34 6.76 10.31 2.58
CA ASN A 34 6.14 9.15 3.20
C ASN A 34 6.30 9.26 4.71
N ILE A 35 5.19 9.21 5.44
CA ILE A 35 5.17 9.30 6.91
C ILE A 35 4.68 8.02 7.58
N GLY A 36 4.16 7.08 6.81
CA GLY A 36 3.67 5.80 7.30
C GLY A 36 3.04 4.96 6.20
N ALA A 37 2.35 3.91 6.61
CA ALA A 37 1.58 3.03 5.75
C ALA A 37 0.35 2.51 6.49
N ILE A 38 -0.66 2.11 5.73
CA ILE A 38 -1.86 1.39 6.18
C ILE A 38 -1.99 0.11 5.35
N GLY A 39 -2.51 -0.95 5.97
CA GLY A 39 -2.87 -2.19 5.29
C GLY A 39 -4.26 -2.64 5.73
N ILE A 40 -5.15 -2.87 4.76
CA ILE A 40 -6.50 -3.40 4.98
C ILE A 40 -6.56 -4.78 4.32
N SER A 41 -7.26 -5.69 4.97
CA SER A 41 -7.53 -7.02 4.47
C SER A 41 -8.87 -7.49 5.01
N GLY A 42 -9.64 -8.20 4.19
CA GLY A 42 -10.90 -8.81 4.61
C GLY A 42 -11.93 -8.95 3.49
N ASP A 43 -11.71 -8.27 2.36
CA ASP A 43 -12.58 -8.34 1.18
C ASP A 43 -11.76 -8.61 -0.11
N ARG A 44 -12.34 -8.36 -1.28
CA ARG A 44 -11.62 -8.29 -2.55
C ARG A 44 -10.59 -7.16 -2.47
N SER A 45 -9.41 -7.39 -3.05
CA SER A 45 -8.27 -6.48 -2.88
C SER A 45 -8.52 -5.05 -3.39
N ASP A 46 -9.42 -4.87 -4.37
CA ASP A 46 -9.87 -3.55 -4.83
C ASP A 46 -10.70 -2.82 -3.77
N GLU A 47 -11.60 -3.52 -3.09
CA GLU A 47 -12.40 -2.96 -1.98
C GLU A 47 -11.51 -2.61 -0.78
N ASP A 48 -10.52 -3.46 -0.47
CA ASP A 48 -9.52 -3.17 0.58
C ASP A 48 -8.74 -1.88 0.26
N GLU A 49 -8.37 -1.66 -1.01
CA GLU A 49 -7.68 -0.44 -1.44
C GLU A 49 -8.57 0.81 -1.36
N ILE A 50 -9.83 0.74 -1.83
CA ILE A 50 -10.79 1.85 -1.75
C ILE A 50 -11.01 2.27 -0.29
N CYS A 51 -11.16 1.28 0.60
CA CYS A 51 -11.30 1.51 2.04
C CYS A 51 -10.07 2.23 2.59
N ALA A 52 -8.86 1.80 2.21
CA ALA A 52 -7.61 2.40 2.67
C ALA A 52 -7.44 3.85 2.16
N VAL A 53 -7.78 4.12 0.89
CA VAL A 53 -7.78 5.49 0.34
C VAL A 53 -8.73 6.39 1.14
N THR A 54 -9.97 5.92 1.33
CA THR A 54 -11.01 6.69 2.03
C THR A 54 -10.60 7.01 3.47
N ALA A 55 -10.01 6.06 4.19
CA ALA A 55 -9.52 6.25 5.55
C ALA A 55 -8.40 7.29 5.63
N ILE A 56 -7.45 7.27 4.69
CA ILE A 56 -6.35 8.24 4.63
C ILE A 56 -6.91 9.65 4.37
N GLU A 57 -7.80 9.78 3.39
CA GLU A 57 -8.41 11.07 3.02
C GLU A 57 -9.27 11.64 4.16
N ALA A 58 -10.02 10.79 4.87
CA ALA A 58 -10.81 11.19 6.06
C ALA A 58 -9.94 11.73 7.20
N CYS A 59 -8.67 11.33 7.27
CA CYS A 59 -7.69 11.86 8.22
C CYS A 59 -7.03 13.17 7.74
N GLY A 60 -7.40 13.69 6.56
CA GLY A 60 -6.75 14.88 5.96
C GLY A 60 -5.33 14.60 5.45
N LEU A 61 -5.01 13.33 5.17
CA LEU A 61 -3.71 12.90 4.68
C LEU A 61 -3.79 12.50 3.19
N ILE A 62 -2.63 12.26 2.57
CA ILE A 62 -2.55 11.98 1.13
C ILE A 62 -2.18 10.50 0.92
N PRO A 63 -2.96 9.73 0.13
CA PRO A 63 -2.59 8.36 -0.22
C PRO A 63 -1.46 8.37 -1.28
N GLY A 64 -0.52 7.44 -1.17
CA GLY A 64 0.66 7.37 -2.04
C GLY A 64 0.36 7.04 -3.51
N HIS A 65 -0.83 6.51 -3.79
CA HIS A 65 -1.45 6.47 -5.11
C HIS A 65 -2.97 6.48 -4.95
N LYS A 66 -3.67 6.76 -6.05
CA LYS A 66 -5.13 6.60 -6.13
C LYS A 66 -5.45 5.28 -6.81
N ALA A 67 -6.52 4.61 -6.36
CA ALA A 67 -7.11 3.50 -7.10
C ALA A 67 -7.51 4.01 -8.50
N ILE A 68 -7.17 3.24 -9.54
CA ILE A 68 -7.52 3.53 -10.94
C ILE A 68 -8.91 2.99 -11.22
#